data_AF-W2CPI8-F1
#
_entry.id   AF-W2CPI8-F1
#
_cell.length_a   1.000
_cell.length_b   1.000
_cell.length_c   1.000
_cell.angle_alpha   90.00
_cell.angle_beta   90.00
_cell.angle_gamma   90.00
#
_symmetry.space_group_name_H-M   'P 1'
#
loop_
_entity.id
_entity.type
_entity.pdbx_description
1 polymer ?
#
loop_
_entity_poly.entity_id
_entity_poly.type
_entity_poly.pdbx_seq_one_letter_code
_entity_poly.pdbx_strand_id
1 'polypeptide(L)'
;IGLDIDRELRRERISRRLVARLDEGLIDEVRGLLDEGIAAEDLMYYGLEYRFVTEYVTGLRSRDEMINGLETAIHQFAKRQMTWFRGMERRGFTIHWIDATRPVEEMIQRAEELIYKV
;
A
#
# COMPACT_ATOMS: atom_id res chain seq x y z
N ILE A 1 -11.15 -4.57 13.78
CA ILE A 1 -10.51 -3.26 14.02
C ILE A 1 -10.09 -2.68 12.68
N GLY A 2 -10.22 -1.37 12.47
CA GLY A 2 -9.71 -0.64 11.32
C GLY A 2 -8.93 0.60 11.77
N LEU A 3 -8.02 1.08 10.93
CA LEU A 3 -7.30 2.33 11.17
C LEU A 3 -7.95 3.45 10.35
N ASP A 4 -8.43 4.50 11.02
CA ASP A 4 -8.95 5.68 10.37
C ASP A 4 -7.86 6.74 10.23
N ILE A 5 -7.83 7.36 9.06
CA ILE A 5 -6.85 8.38 8.72
C ILE A 5 -7.49 9.33 7.72
N ASP A 6 -7.25 10.62 7.93
CA ASP A 6 -7.69 11.64 6.99
C ASP A 6 -7.21 11.33 5.57
N ARG A 7 -8.05 11.68 4.60
CA ARG A 7 -7.80 11.38 3.20
C ARG A 7 -6.50 12.01 2.73
N GLU A 8 -6.25 13.27 3.02
CA GLU A 8 -5.08 13.99 2.51
C GLU A 8 -3.81 13.47 3.18
N LEU A 9 -3.85 13.23 4.49
CA LEU A 9 -2.73 12.62 5.21
C LEU A 9 -2.40 11.21 4.70
N ARG A 10 -3.40 10.40 4.38
CA ARG A 10 -3.18 9.07 3.79
C ARG A 10 -2.47 9.18 2.44
N ARG A 11 -2.88 10.14 1.60
CA ARG A 11 -2.26 10.34 0.29
C ARG A 11 -0.81 10.77 0.45
N GLU A 12 -0.55 11.74 1.31
CA GLU A 12 0.79 12.20 1.60
C GLU A 12 1.70 11.06 2.09
N ARG A 13 1.22 10.23 3.04
CA ARG A 13 1.98 9.07 3.55
C ARG A 13 2.25 8.04 2.45
N ILE A 14 1.30 7.79 1.55
CA ILE A 14 1.48 6.89 0.41
C ILE A 14 2.58 7.41 -0.51
N SER A 15 2.51 8.68 -0.90
CA SER A 15 3.50 9.30 -1.80
C SER A 15 4.89 9.28 -1.16
N ARG A 16 4.99 9.66 0.11
CA ARG A 16 6.26 9.64 0.86
C ARG A 16 6.84 8.24 0.96
N ARG A 17 6.01 7.22 1.24
CA ARG A 17 6.45 5.82 1.31
C ARG A 17 6.95 5.33 -0.04
N LEU A 18 6.29 5.69 -1.15
CA LEU A 18 6.73 5.29 -2.47
C LEU A 18 8.12 5.86 -2.79
N VAL A 19 8.35 7.15 -2.51
CA VAL A 19 9.67 7.78 -2.68
C VAL A 19 10.72 7.05 -1.86
N ALA A 20 10.46 6.84 -0.56
CA ALA A 20 11.38 6.10 0.31
C ALA A 20 11.71 4.70 -0.23
N ARG A 21 10.71 3.95 -0.70
CA ARG A 21 10.93 2.61 -1.29
C ARG A 21 11.80 2.64 -2.53
N LEU A 22 11.62 3.64 -3.40
CA LEU A 22 12.45 3.81 -4.59
C LEU A 22 13.90 4.17 -4.19
N ASP A 23 14.08 5.03 -3.20
CA ASP A 23 15.39 5.44 -2.70
C ASP A 23 16.11 4.32 -1.93
N GLU A 24 15.36 3.43 -1.29
CA GLU A 24 15.85 2.23 -0.60
C GLU A 24 16.27 1.09 -1.55
N GLY A 25 16.20 1.30 -2.87
CA GLY A 25 16.72 0.35 -3.86
C GLY A 25 15.71 -0.66 -4.39
N LEU A 26 14.40 -0.36 -4.35
CA LEU A 26 13.36 -1.23 -4.94
C LEU A 26 13.63 -1.59 -6.42
N ILE A 27 14.20 -0.67 -7.20
CA ILE A 27 14.53 -0.94 -8.61
C ILE A 27 15.64 -1.99 -8.71
N ASP A 28 16.64 -1.89 -7.86
CA ASP A 28 17.78 -2.80 -7.86
C ASP A 28 17.39 -4.17 -7.29
N GLU A 29 16.49 -4.20 -6.31
CA GLU A 29 15.84 -5.43 -5.83
C GLU A 29 15.18 -6.19 -6.99
N VAL A 30 14.34 -5.53 -7.79
CA VAL A 30 13.65 -6.16 -8.93
C VAL A 30 14.62 -6.60 -10.02
N ARG A 31 15.68 -5.82 -10.29
CA ARG A 31 16.74 -6.24 -11.23
C ARG A 31 17.42 -7.51 -10.75
N GLY A 32 17.79 -7.58 -9.47
CA GLY A 32 18.41 -8.77 -8.87
C GLY A 32 17.53 -10.01 -9.02
N LEU A 33 16.23 -9.89 -8.76
CA LEU A 33 15.29 -11.01 -8.92
C LEU A 33 15.20 -11.51 -10.38
N LEU A 34 15.23 -10.60 -11.35
CA LEU A 34 15.27 -10.98 -12.77
C LEU A 34 16.59 -11.65 -13.15
N ASP A 35 17.71 -11.15 -12.63
CA ASP A 35 19.04 -11.72 -12.86
C ASP A 35 19.20 -13.12 -12.22
N GLU A 36 18.51 -13.37 -11.11
CA GLU A 36 18.38 -14.69 -10.47
C GLU A 36 17.53 -15.68 -11.30
N GLY A 37 16.88 -15.21 -12.37
CA GLY A 37 16.10 -16.02 -13.29
C GLY A 37 14.61 -16.13 -12.96
N ILE A 38 14.10 -15.29 -12.05
CA ILE A 38 12.66 -15.20 -11.82
C ILE A 38 11.99 -14.58 -13.05
N ALA A 39 10.91 -15.21 -13.52
CA ALA A 39 10.19 -14.73 -14.69
C ALA A 39 9.55 -13.36 -14.42
N ALA A 40 9.62 -12.47 -15.41
CA ALA A 40 9.05 -11.13 -15.31
C ALA A 40 7.53 -11.18 -15.04
N GLU A 41 6.84 -12.17 -15.61
CA GLU A 41 5.41 -12.40 -15.43
C GLU A 41 5.05 -12.71 -13.96
N ASP A 42 5.91 -13.46 -13.26
CA ASP A 42 5.72 -13.79 -11.85
C ASP A 42 5.87 -12.55 -10.96
N LEU A 43 6.89 -11.72 -11.23
CA LEU A 43 7.08 -10.44 -10.53
C LEU A 43 5.93 -9.48 -10.80
N MET A 44 5.41 -9.45 -12.02
CA MET A 44 4.25 -8.62 -12.38
C MET A 44 2.97 -9.03 -11.65
N TYR A 45 2.84 -10.28 -11.23
CA TYR A 45 1.71 -10.75 -10.45
C TYR A 45 1.83 -10.41 -8.95
N TYR A 46 3.05 -10.27 -8.42
CA TYR A 46 3.32 -10.20 -6.99
C TYR A 46 2.77 -8.95 -6.29
N GLY A 47 2.66 -7.84 -7.01
CA GLY A 47 2.10 -6.60 -6.45
C GLY A 47 2.27 -5.40 -7.36
N LEU A 48 1.70 -4.26 -6.95
CA LEU A 48 1.81 -3.02 -7.73
C LEU A 48 3.26 -2.58 -7.89
N GLU A 49 4.04 -2.54 -6.80
CA GLU A 49 5.45 -2.11 -6.84
C GLU A 49 6.26 -2.97 -7.82
N TYR A 50 6.27 -4.29 -7.62
CA TYR A 50 6.98 -5.24 -8.49
C TYR A 50 6.52 -5.15 -9.94
N ARG A 51 5.21 -5.04 -10.21
CA ARG A 51 4.69 -4.93 -11.58
C ARG A 51 5.22 -3.71 -12.31
N PHE A 52 5.04 -2.53 -11.73
CA PHE A 52 5.45 -1.28 -12.38
C PHE A 52 6.97 -1.22 -12.57
N VAL A 53 7.74 -1.66 -11.57
CA VAL A 53 9.19 -1.68 -11.65
C VAL A 53 9.68 -2.71 -12.67
N THR A 54 9.07 -3.89 -12.74
CA THR A 54 9.40 -4.90 -13.75
C THR A 54 9.11 -4.39 -15.16
N GLU A 55 7.94 -3.75 -15.37
CA GLU A 55 7.61 -3.10 -16.66
C GLU A 55 8.64 -2.02 -17.04
N TYR A 56 9.17 -1.26 -16.08
CA TYR A 56 10.25 -0.31 -16.32
C TYR A 56 11.58 -0.99 -16.67
N VAL A 57 12.01 -1.96 -15.87
CA VAL A 57 13.29 -2.65 -16.04
C VAL A 57 13.33 -3.44 -17.35
N THR A 58 12.19 -3.98 -17.79
CA THR A 58 12.04 -4.70 -19.08
C THR A 58 11.82 -3.77 -20.28
N GLY A 59 11.77 -2.45 -20.08
CA GLY A 59 11.63 -1.46 -21.16
C GLY A 59 10.20 -1.26 -21.67
N LEU A 60 9.19 -1.81 -20.99
CA LEU A 60 7.76 -1.63 -21.34
C LEU A 60 7.21 -0.26 -20.90
N ARG A 61 7.89 0.44 -19.98
CA ARG A 61 7.53 1.79 -19.51
C ARG A 61 8.76 2.65 -19.27
N SER A 62 8.62 3.96 -19.45
CA SER A 62 9.62 4.92 -18.99
C SER A 62 9.62 5.06 -17.46
N ARG A 63 10.70 5.64 -16.91
CA ARG A 63 10.82 5.88 -15.46
C ARG A 63 9.69 6.79 -14.94
N ASP A 64 9.34 7.83 -15.70
CA ASP A 64 8.31 8.79 -15.27
C ASP A 64 6.91 8.18 -15.32
N GLU A 65 6.62 7.37 -16.35
CA GLU A 65 5.37 6.60 -16.41
C GLU A 65 5.26 5.57 -15.30
N MET A 66 6.38 4.91 -14.96
CA MET A 66 6.44 3.99 -13.83
C MET A 66 6.08 4.69 -12.53
N ILE A 67 6.76 5.80 -12.19
CA ILE A 67 6.57 6.50 -10.91
C ILE A 67 5.14 7.05 -10.80
N ASN A 68 4.71 7.84 -11.79
CA ASN A 68 3.39 8.49 -11.76
C ASN A 68 2.25 7.46 -11.81
N GLY A 69 2.43 6.41 -12.60
CA GLY A 69 1.46 5.33 -12.73
C GLY A 69 1.36 4.49 -11.46
N LEU A 70 2.51 4.14 -10.85
CA LEU A 70 2.55 3.38 -9.61
C LEU A 70 1.92 4.17 -8.46
N GLU A 71 2.27 5.45 -8.32
CA GLU A 71 1.68 6.33 -7.32
C GLU A 71 0.15 6.37 -7.45
N THR A 72 -0.33 6.63 -8.67
CA THR A 72 -1.77 6.65 -8.98
C THR A 72 -2.44 5.32 -8.64
N ALA A 73 -1.81 4.20 -9.00
CA ALA A 73 -2.34 2.87 -8.73
C ALA A 73 -2.43 2.59 -7.23
N ILE A 74 -1.45 2.99 -6.42
CA ILE A 74 -1.47 2.83 -4.96
C ILE A 74 -2.59 3.69 -4.34
N HIS A 75 -2.75 4.95 -4.79
CA HIS A 75 -3.87 5.80 -4.32
C HIS A 75 -5.23 5.19 -4.64
N GLN A 76 -5.40 4.67 -5.86
CA GLN A 76 -6.64 4.01 -6.26
C GLN A 76 -6.89 2.73 -5.45
N PHE A 77 -5.83 1.95 -5.17
CA PHE A 77 -5.92 0.77 -4.34
C PHE A 77 -6.36 1.11 -2.91
N ALA A 78 -5.72 2.10 -2.27
CA ALA A 78 -6.11 2.59 -0.95
C ALA A 78 -7.56 3.09 -0.92
N LYS A 79 -8.01 3.81 -1.97
CA LYS A 79 -9.41 4.23 -2.12
C LYS A 79 -10.37 3.03 -2.21
N ARG A 80 -10.00 1.98 -2.95
CA ARG A 80 -10.80 0.75 -3.06
C ARG A 80 -10.90 0.03 -1.71
N GLN A 81 -9.82 -0.03 -0.93
CA GLN A 81 -9.85 -0.58 0.43
C GLN A 81 -10.86 0.16 1.32
N MET A 82 -10.82 1.50 1.33
CA MET A 82 -11.80 2.29 2.09
C MET A 82 -13.24 2.08 1.62
N THR A 83 -13.45 1.97 0.31
CA THR A 83 -14.77 1.65 -0.26
C THR A 83 -15.26 0.28 0.19
N TRP A 84 -14.36 -0.70 0.22
CA TRP A 84 -14.66 -2.07 0.64
C TRP A 84 -15.03 -2.13 2.13
N PHE A 85 -14.27 -1.46 3.01
CA PHE A 85 -14.59 -1.37 4.44
C PHE A 85 -15.97 -0.74 4.70
N ARG A 86 -16.29 0.37 4.02
CA ARG A 86 -17.64 0.98 4.08
C ARG A 86 -18.73 0.01 3.59
N GLY A 87 -18.42 -0.81 2.60
CA GLY A 87 -19.31 -1.85 2.10
C GLY A 87 -19.57 -2.95 3.13
N MET A 88 -18.55 -3.33 3.91
CA MET A 88 -18.70 -4.28 5.02
C MET A 88 -19.59 -3.72 6.13
N GLU A 89 -19.39 -2.47 6.53
CA GLU A 89 -20.22 -1.83 7.56
C GLU A 89 -21.69 -1.80 7.16
N ARG A 90 -21.99 -1.50 5.89
CA ARG A 90 -23.36 -1.57 5.35
C ARG A 90 -23.97 -2.97 5.36
N ARG A 91 -23.14 -4.02 5.32
CA ARG A 91 -23.57 -5.42 5.40
C ARG A 91 -23.73 -5.92 6.83
N GLY A 92 -23.56 -5.04 7.82
CA GLY A 92 -23.73 -5.35 9.24
C GLY A 92 -22.46 -5.77 9.96
N PHE A 93 -21.28 -5.69 9.33
CA PHE A 93 -20.01 -5.92 10.03
C PHE A 93 -19.57 -4.67 10.78
N THR A 94 -19.45 -4.75 12.10
CA THR A 94 -18.93 -3.63 12.89
C THR A 94 -17.41 -3.54 12.76
N ILE A 95 -16.92 -2.46 12.17
CA ILE A 95 -15.48 -2.13 12.16
C ILE A 95 -15.24 -1.12 13.27
N HIS A 96 -14.47 -1.51 14.29
CA HIS A 96 -14.00 -0.58 15.30
C HIS A 96 -12.80 0.21 14.78
N TRP A 97 -13.02 1.48 14.45
CA TRP A 97 -12.00 2.38 13.92
C TRP A 97 -11.15 3.01 15.03
N ILE A 98 -9.84 3.06 14.80
CA ILE A 98 -8.84 3.69 15.66
C ILE A 98 -8.11 4.76 14.84
N ASP A 99 -7.95 5.95 15.42
CA ASP A 99 -7.25 7.07 14.80
C ASP A 99 -5.76 6.76 14.60
N ALA A 100 -5.32 6.66 13.34
CA ALA A 100 -3.96 6.31 12.93
C ALA A 100 -2.95 7.46 13.06
N THR A 101 -3.36 8.59 13.63
CA THR A 101 -2.49 9.72 13.98
C THR A 101 -2.02 9.67 15.43
N ARG A 102 -2.61 8.80 16.25
CA ARG A 102 -2.24 8.60 17.65
C ARG A 102 -0.91 7.85 17.79
N PRO A 103 -0.20 8.00 18.93
CA PRO A 103 0.92 7.15 19.29
C PRO A 103 0.57 5.67 19.23
N VAL A 104 1.55 4.83 18.89
CA VAL A 104 1.36 3.37 18.71
C VAL A 104 0.85 2.73 20.01
N GLU A 105 1.36 3.17 21.14
CA GLU A 105 1.00 2.70 22.46
C GLU A 105 -0.48 2.95 22.77
N GLU A 106 -0.99 4.15 22.43
CA GLU A 106 -2.41 4.49 22.57
C GLU A 106 -3.30 3.66 21.63
N MET A 107 -2.84 3.43 20.39
CA MET A 107 -3.57 2.60 19.43
C MET A 107 -3.67 1.14 19.90
N ILE A 108 -2.58 0.59 20.45
CA ILE A 108 -2.55 -0.77 21.01
C ILE A 108 -3.50 -0.87 22.19
N GLN A 109 -3.41 0.06 23.15
CA GLN A 109 -4.31 0.08 24.30
C GLN A 109 -5.78 0.13 23.85
N ARG A 110 -6.09 0.98 22.86
CA ARG A 110 -7.45 1.07 22.32
C ARG A 110 -7.90 -0.22 21.63
N ALA A 111 -7.00 -0.88 20.89
CA ALA A 111 -7.28 -2.16 20.25
C ALA A 111 -7.58 -3.25 21.29
N GLU A 112 -6.80 -3.33 22.36
CA GLU A 112 -7.03 -4.27 23.47
C GLU A 112 -8.38 -4.02 24.12
N GLU A 113 -8.74 -2.77 24.42
CA GLU A 113 -10.07 -2.45 24.96
C GLU A 113 -11.20 -2.93 24.07
N LEU A 114 -11.06 -2.79 22.76
CA LEU A 114 -12.09 -3.17 21.78
C LEU A 114 -12.19 -4.68 21.57
N ILE A 115 -11.11 -5.43 21.81
CA ILE A 115 -11.09 -6.89 21.68
C ILE A 115 -11.59 -7.57 22.96
N TYR A 116 -11.11 -7.10 24.12
CA TYR A 116 -11.34 -7.76 25.41
C TYR A 116 -12.54 -7.23 26.21
N LYS A 117 -13.21 -6.15 25.76
CA LYS A 117 -14.51 -5.71 26.32
C LYS A 117 -15.72 -6.27 25.54
N VAL A 118 -15.51 -7.29 24.69
CA VAL A 118 -16.59 -8.07 24.05
C VAL A 118 -16.92 -9.29 24.90
#